data_AF-A0A974WTQ1-F1
#
_entry.id   AF-A0A974WTQ1-F1
#
_cell.length_a   1.000
_cell.length_b   1.000
_cell.length_c   1.000
_cell.angle_alpha   90.00
_cell.angle_beta   90.00
_cell.angle_gamma   90.00
#
_symmetry.space_group_name_H-M   'P 1'
#
loop_
_entity.id
_entity.type
_entity.pdbx_description
1 polymer ?
#
loop_
_entity_poly.entity_id
_entity_poly.type
_entity_poly.pdbx_seq_one_letter_code
_entity_poly.pdbx_strand_id
1 'polypeptide(L)'
;MNLNEIIRKAAEGLELSPAERQALKEFRPDGIPKSRLDNEIARRKELEKNNSQLAGQVQQLNSKVDALESRDLSETERIKKNHGQKVDQMQKDISELTRERDSARKQLESLHFRQKINQLAAKHRFDNADFLEYLIRKDGVAIEDEEQVESFIDELKQSNPKHFRVEVRSGAGSKIGTHETGFATAEKSGDIAGMLENAPEIRN
;
A
#
# COMPACT_ATOMS: atom_id res chain seq x y z
N MET A 1 -17.45 -22.00 12.50
CA MET A 1 -16.30 -22.13 11.56
C MET A 1 -15.04 -21.72 12.31
N ASN A 2 -14.01 -22.57 12.39
CA ASN A 2 -12.77 -22.27 13.10
C ASN A 2 -11.71 -21.77 12.10
N LEU A 3 -11.67 -20.46 11.85
CA LEU A 3 -10.76 -19.84 10.87
C LEU A 3 -9.30 -20.18 11.10
N ASN A 4 -8.87 -20.29 12.36
CA ASN A 4 -7.49 -20.60 12.71
C ASN A 4 -7.08 -22.00 12.25
N GLU A 5 -8.00 -22.95 12.18
CA GLU A 5 -7.71 -24.30 11.68
C GLU A 5 -7.65 -24.33 10.14
N ILE A 6 -8.52 -23.57 9.48
CA ILE A 6 -8.52 -23.43 8.02
C ILE A 6 -7.24 -22.70 7.55
N ILE A 7 -6.84 -21.63 8.24
CA ILE A 7 -5.60 -20.89 7.97
C ILE A 7 -4.38 -21.77 8.20
N ARG A 8 -4.35 -22.54 9.29
CA ARG A 8 -3.28 -23.50 9.58
C ARG A 8 -3.17 -24.59 8.51
N LYS A 9 -4.29 -25.21 8.10
CA LYS A 9 -4.30 -26.19 7.01
C LYS A 9 -3.80 -25.60 5.69
N ALA A 10 -4.21 -24.37 5.36
CA ALA A 10 -3.74 -23.67 4.16
C ALA A 10 -2.23 -23.36 4.22
N ALA A 11 -1.71 -22.97 5.40
CA ALA A 11 -0.29 -22.70 5.61
C ALA A 11 0.57 -23.98 5.56
N GLU A 12 0.01 -25.12 5.97
CA GLU A 12 0.64 -26.44 5.92
C GLU A 12 0.47 -27.13 4.54
N GLY A 13 -0.22 -26.49 3.58
CA GLY A 13 -0.44 -27.03 2.23
C GLY A 13 -1.45 -28.18 2.15
N LEU A 14 -2.27 -28.37 3.18
CA LEU A 14 -3.29 -29.41 3.26
C LEU A 14 -4.58 -29.01 2.53
N GLU A 15 -5.25 -29.97 1.89
CA GLU A 15 -6.50 -29.71 1.19
C GLU A 15 -7.65 -29.37 2.14
N LEU A 16 -8.35 -28.27 1.85
CA LEU A 16 -9.58 -27.89 2.55
C LEU A 16 -10.75 -28.75 2.09
N SER A 17 -11.54 -29.23 3.05
CA SER A 17 -12.74 -30.02 2.77
C SER A 17 -13.82 -29.19 2.06
N PRO A 18 -14.79 -29.83 1.36
CA PRO A 18 -15.86 -29.10 0.66
C PRO A 18 -16.68 -28.19 1.58
N ALA A 19 -16.92 -28.61 2.82
CA ALA A 19 -17.63 -27.82 3.83
C ALA A 19 -16.82 -26.60 4.30
N GLU A 20 -15.50 -26.73 4.47
CA GLU A 20 -14.61 -25.62 4.82
C GLU A 20 -14.49 -24.61 3.67
N ARG A 21 -14.43 -25.09 2.42
CA ARG A 21 -14.45 -24.24 1.23
C ARG A 21 -15.77 -23.48 1.09
N GLN A 22 -16.91 -24.13 1.35
CA GLN A 22 -18.20 -23.46 1.31
C GLN A 22 -18.33 -22.43 2.43
N ALA A 23 -17.89 -22.77 3.65
CA ALA A 23 -17.88 -21.85 4.78
C ALA A 23 -17.01 -20.62 4.53
N LEU A 24 -15.83 -20.77 3.88
CA LEU A 24 -15.00 -19.62 3.46
C LEU A 24 -15.66 -18.73 2.40
N LYS A 25 -16.41 -19.31 1.45
CA LYS A 25 -17.14 -18.53 0.43
C LYS A 25 -18.22 -17.64 1.05
N GLU A 26 -18.90 -18.17 2.06
CA GLU A 26 -19.98 -17.49 2.78
C GLU A 26 -19.45 -16.62 3.92
N PHE A 27 -18.21 -16.85 4.37
CA PHE A 27 -17.58 -16.08 5.43
C PHE A 27 -17.50 -14.60 5.05
N ARG A 28 -18.03 -13.76 5.93
CA ARG A 28 -17.82 -12.32 5.91
C ARG A 28 -17.22 -11.97 7.27
N PRO A 29 -15.99 -11.43 7.32
CA PRO A 29 -15.43 -10.95 8.57
C PRO A 29 -16.34 -9.84 9.11
N ASP A 30 -16.51 -9.77 10.44
CA ASP A 30 -17.25 -8.67 11.06
C ASP A 30 -16.58 -7.34 10.69
N GLY A 31 -17.18 -6.66 9.72
CA GLY A 31 -16.62 -5.51 9.05
C GLY A 31 -17.64 -4.91 8.11
N ILE A 32 -18.36 -3.90 8.63
CA ILE A 32 -19.42 -3.12 7.97
C ILE A 32 -20.64 -3.96 7.55
N PRO A 33 -21.75 -3.91 8.32
CA PRO A 33 -23.02 -4.52 7.91
C PRO A 33 -23.41 -4.07 6.50
N LYS A 34 -23.87 -4.98 5.64
CA LYS A 34 -24.33 -4.66 4.28
C LYS A 34 -25.32 -3.50 4.27
N SER A 35 -26.21 -3.43 5.26
CA SER A 35 -27.15 -2.33 5.46
C SER A 35 -26.48 -0.95 5.59
N ARG A 36 -25.29 -0.86 6.18
CA ARG A 36 -24.53 0.39 6.28
C ARG A 36 -23.95 0.79 4.92
N LEU A 37 -23.47 -0.17 4.14
CA LEU A 37 -22.99 0.07 2.77
C LEU A 37 -24.16 0.48 1.85
N ASP A 38 -25.30 -0.21 1.94
CA ASP A 38 -26.50 0.09 1.17
C ASP A 38 -27.07 1.48 1.50
N ASN A 39 -27.08 1.85 2.80
CA ASN A 39 -27.48 3.18 3.24
C ASN A 39 -26.53 4.27 2.73
N GLU A 40 -25.22 4.02 2.73
CA GLU A 40 -24.24 4.96 2.20
C GLU A 40 -24.35 5.11 0.67
N ILE A 41 -24.61 4.02 -0.05
CA ILE A 41 -24.88 4.06 -1.50
C ILE A 41 -26.16 4.86 -1.78
N ALA A 42 -27.24 4.63 -1.03
CA ALA A 42 -28.48 5.37 -1.17
C ALA A 42 -28.27 6.88 -0.90
N ARG A 43 -27.54 7.20 0.17
CA ARG A 43 -27.18 8.58 0.52
C ARG A 43 -26.36 9.26 -0.58
N ARG A 44 -25.38 8.56 -1.15
CA ARG A 44 -24.56 9.09 -2.25
C ARG A 44 -25.39 9.37 -3.49
N LYS A 45 -26.29 8.46 -3.88
CA LYS A 45 -27.21 8.67 -5.01
C LYS A 45 -28.13 9.87 -4.78
N GLU A 46 -28.62 10.05 -3.56
CA GLU A 46 -29.47 11.20 -3.22
C GLU A 46 -28.69 12.51 -3.23
N LEU A 47 -27.46 12.53 -2.71
CA LEU A 47 -26.57 13.69 -2.80
C LEU A 47 -26.23 14.03 -4.26
N GLU A 48 -25.97 13.04 -5.10
CA GLU A 48 -25.70 13.24 -6.53
C GLU A 48 -26.93 13.82 -7.25
N LYS A 49 -28.13 13.30 -6.95
CA LYS A 49 -29.40 13.86 -7.45
C LYS A 49 -29.62 15.29 -7.00
N ASN A 50 -29.40 15.59 -5.71
CA ASN A 50 -29.57 16.94 -5.19
C ASN A 50 -28.54 17.91 -5.79
N ASN A 51 -27.29 17.49 -5.95
CA ASN A 51 -26.25 18.29 -6.58
C ASN A 51 -26.59 18.60 -8.05
N SER A 52 -27.07 17.63 -8.81
CA SER A 52 -27.49 17.86 -10.20
C SER A 52 -28.70 18.80 -10.29
N GLN A 53 -29.68 18.69 -9.38
CA GLN A 53 -30.80 19.63 -9.31
C GLN A 53 -30.35 21.05 -8.96
N LEU A 54 -29.49 21.21 -7.96
CA LEU A 54 -28.92 22.50 -7.57
C LEU A 54 -28.11 23.13 -8.70
N ALA A 55 -27.28 22.34 -9.39
CA ALA A 55 -26.52 22.80 -10.55
C ALA A 55 -27.47 23.32 -11.66
N GLY A 56 -28.57 22.60 -11.93
CA GLY A 56 -29.59 23.05 -12.87
C GLY A 56 -30.29 24.36 -12.45
N GLN A 57 -30.61 24.52 -11.16
CA GLN A 57 -31.21 25.75 -10.64
C GLN A 57 -30.25 26.94 -10.73
N VAL A 58 -28.97 26.74 -10.40
CA VAL A 58 -27.93 27.77 -10.54
C VAL A 58 -27.80 28.20 -12.00
N GLN A 59 -27.79 27.27 -12.95
CA GLN A 59 -27.73 27.58 -14.37
C GLN A 59 -28.94 28.41 -14.83
N GLN A 60 -30.15 28.03 -14.40
CA GLN A 60 -31.38 28.77 -14.74
C GLN A 60 -31.39 30.19 -14.15
N LEU A 61 -30.94 30.36 -12.90
CA LEU A 61 -30.84 31.66 -12.26
C LEU A 61 -29.80 32.54 -12.96
N ASN A 62 -28.63 31.99 -13.30
CA ASN A 62 -27.61 32.71 -14.05
C ASN A 62 -28.14 33.21 -15.41
N SER A 63 -28.85 32.36 -16.16
CA SER A 63 -29.46 32.79 -17.43
C SER A 63 -30.49 33.91 -17.25
N LYS A 64 -31.26 33.91 -16.15
CA LYS A 64 -32.21 34.99 -15.84
C LYS A 64 -31.51 36.29 -15.46
N VAL A 65 -30.45 36.20 -14.66
CA VAL A 65 -29.63 37.36 -14.28
C VAL A 65 -28.98 37.97 -15.53
N ASP A 66 -28.38 37.17 -16.40
CA ASP A 66 -27.79 37.65 -17.64
C ASP A 66 -28.82 38.33 -18.56
N ALA A 67 -30.03 37.76 -18.67
CA ALA A 67 -31.11 38.36 -19.46
C ALA A 67 -31.58 39.71 -18.89
N LEU A 68 -31.66 39.83 -17.56
CA LEU A 68 -32.05 41.09 -16.90
C LEU A 68 -30.95 42.15 -17.02
N GLU A 69 -29.69 41.78 -16.80
CA GLU A 69 -28.56 42.69 -16.87
C GLU A 69 -28.22 43.13 -18.32
N SER A 70 -28.63 42.35 -19.32
CA SER A 70 -28.40 42.69 -20.73
C SER A 70 -29.57 43.43 -21.38
N ARG A 71 -30.73 43.52 -20.73
CA ARG A 71 -31.96 44.08 -21.31
C ARG A 71 -31.78 45.50 -21.84
N ASP A 72 -31.02 46.32 -21.12
CA ASP A 72 -30.84 47.75 -21.41
C ASP A 72 -29.47 48.06 -22.04
N LEU A 73 -28.65 47.04 -22.31
CA LEU A 73 -27.34 47.18 -22.96
C LEU A 73 -27.48 47.19 -24.49
N SER A 74 -26.71 48.06 -25.15
CA SER A 74 -26.50 48.01 -26.60
C SER A 74 -25.79 46.72 -27.02
N GLU A 75 -25.88 46.34 -28.29
CA GLU A 75 -25.27 45.10 -28.81
C GLU A 75 -23.74 45.07 -28.59
N THR A 76 -23.08 46.20 -28.75
CA THR A 76 -21.64 46.38 -28.47
C THR A 76 -21.30 46.21 -26.99
N GLU A 77 -22.15 46.70 -26.08
CA GLU A 77 -21.96 46.52 -24.64
C GLU A 77 -22.21 45.08 -24.20
N ARG A 78 -23.22 44.40 -24.78
CA ARG A 78 -23.45 42.96 -24.55
C ARG A 78 -22.26 42.13 -24.98
N ILE A 79 -21.68 42.40 -26.15
CA ILE A 79 -20.49 41.70 -26.64
C ILE A 79 -19.30 41.93 -25.71
N LYS A 80 -19.03 43.19 -25.32
CA LYS A 80 -17.95 43.52 -24.37
C LYS A 80 -18.12 42.81 -23.03
N LYS A 81 -19.33 42.81 -22.47
CA LYS A 81 -19.64 42.14 -21.20
C LYS A 81 -19.42 40.63 -21.30
N ASN A 82 -19.98 39.98 -22.32
CA ASN A 82 -19.81 38.53 -22.52
C ASN A 82 -18.35 38.14 -22.75
N HIS A 83 -17.59 38.98 -23.47
CA HIS A 83 -16.17 38.75 -23.68
C HIS A 83 -15.37 38.92 -22.38
N GLY A 84 -15.66 39.95 -21.58
CA GLY A 84 -15.08 40.15 -20.26
C GLY A 84 -15.35 38.97 -19.32
N GLN A 85 -16.61 38.51 -19.24
CA GLN A 85 -16.99 37.34 -18.46
C GLN A 85 -16.24 36.07 -18.89
N LYS A 86 -16.08 35.85 -20.22
CA LYS A 86 -15.29 34.72 -20.74
C LYS A 86 -13.82 34.83 -20.38
N VAL A 87 -13.23 36.02 -20.49
CA VAL A 87 -11.83 36.26 -20.10
C VAL A 87 -11.64 36.00 -18.61
N ASP A 88 -12.52 36.51 -17.76
CA ASP A 88 -12.47 36.30 -16.31
C ASP A 88 -12.63 34.83 -15.95
N GLN A 89 -13.54 34.11 -16.63
CA GLN A 89 -13.71 32.67 -16.44
C GLN A 89 -12.45 31.90 -16.86
N MET A 90 -11.88 32.21 -18.04
CA MET A 90 -10.64 31.56 -18.49
C MET A 90 -9.47 31.83 -17.54
N GLN A 91 -9.38 33.04 -16.97
CA GLN A 91 -8.35 33.34 -15.97
C GLN A 91 -8.52 32.52 -14.69
N LYS A 92 -9.76 32.34 -14.23
CA LYS A 92 -10.07 31.46 -13.08
C LYS A 92 -9.69 30.02 -13.38
N ASP A 93 -10.12 29.50 -14.54
CA ASP A 93 -9.82 28.13 -14.97
C ASP A 93 -8.31 27.89 -15.07
N ILE A 94 -7.56 28.84 -15.63
CA ILE A 94 -6.09 28.77 -15.70
C ILE A 94 -5.48 28.75 -14.30
N SER A 95 -5.98 29.58 -13.38
CA SER A 95 -5.48 29.59 -11.99
C SER A 95 -5.78 28.29 -11.26
N GLU A 96 -6.95 27.70 -11.46
CA GLU A 96 -7.35 26.42 -10.86
C GLU A 96 -6.52 25.28 -11.42
N LEU A 97 -6.45 25.15 -12.75
CA LEU A 97 -5.63 24.13 -13.42
C LEU A 97 -4.14 24.25 -13.04
N THR A 98 -3.64 25.47 -12.87
CA THR A 98 -2.26 25.69 -12.39
C THR A 98 -2.07 25.13 -10.98
N ARG A 99 -3.00 25.40 -10.06
CA ARG A 99 -2.95 24.87 -8.69
C ARG A 99 -3.06 23.34 -8.67
N GLU A 100 -3.95 22.77 -9.48
CA GLU A 100 -4.12 21.32 -9.59
C GLU A 100 -2.85 20.66 -10.13
N ARG A 101 -2.27 21.20 -11.21
CA ARG A 101 -0.99 20.73 -11.77
C ARG A 101 0.12 20.76 -10.73
N ASP A 102 0.25 21.86 -10.00
CA ASP A 102 1.33 22.02 -9.01
C ASP A 102 1.13 21.09 -7.80
N SER A 103 -0.12 20.88 -7.38
CA SER A 103 -0.47 19.89 -6.35
C SER A 103 -0.15 18.47 -6.81
N ALA A 104 -0.54 18.11 -8.04
CA ALA A 104 -0.26 16.80 -8.62
C ALA A 104 1.25 16.54 -8.74
N ARG A 105 2.03 17.55 -9.17
CA ARG A 105 3.50 17.47 -9.21
C ARG A 105 4.09 17.20 -7.83
N LYS A 106 3.69 17.96 -6.81
CA LYS A 106 4.15 17.74 -5.43
C LYS A 106 3.79 16.35 -4.89
N GLN A 107 2.59 15.85 -5.21
CA GLN A 107 2.17 14.51 -4.83
C GLN A 107 3.03 13.44 -5.51
N LEU A 108 3.30 13.59 -6.80
CA LEU A 108 4.15 12.68 -7.57
C LEU A 108 5.59 12.67 -7.02
N GLU A 109 6.17 13.83 -6.77
CA GLU A 109 7.49 13.96 -6.14
C GLU A 109 7.52 13.28 -4.76
N SER A 110 6.50 13.49 -3.93
CA SER A 110 6.39 12.84 -2.61
C SER A 110 6.28 11.32 -2.71
N LEU A 111 5.56 10.79 -3.72
CA LEU A 111 5.44 9.36 -3.95
C LEU A 111 6.77 8.75 -4.42
N HIS A 112 7.45 9.40 -5.37
CA HIS A 112 8.76 8.96 -5.82
C HIS A 112 9.79 8.97 -4.69
N PHE A 113 9.80 10.04 -3.89
CA PHE A 113 10.68 10.13 -2.73
C PHE A 113 10.42 8.98 -1.74
N ARG A 114 9.16 8.75 -1.35
CA ARG A 114 8.79 7.63 -0.47
C ARG A 114 9.15 6.27 -1.05
N GLN A 115 8.99 6.08 -2.35
CA GLN A 115 9.40 4.84 -3.01
C GLN A 115 10.92 4.61 -2.91
N LYS A 116 11.73 5.64 -3.15
CA LYS A 116 13.19 5.57 -2.99
C LYS A 116 13.57 5.27 -1.54
N ILE A 117 12.93 5.90 -0.56
CA ILE A 117 13.14 5.63 0.87
C ILE A 117 12.82 4.16 1.19
N ASN A 118 11.70 3.64 0.70
CA ASN A 118 11.32 2.23 0.91
C ASN A 118 12.35 1.28 0.31
N GLN A 119 12.87 1.58 -0.89
CA GLN A 119 13.93 0.81 -1.52
C GLN A 119 15.23 0.86 -0.70
N LEU A 120 15.60 2.04 -0.20
CA LEU A 120 16.79 2.24 0.62
C LEU A 120 16.68 1.49 1.96
N ALA A 121 15.54 1.62 2.64
CA ALA A 121 15.24 0.90 3.87
C ALA A 121 15.33 -0.62 3.64
N ALA A 122 14.78 -1.13 2.53
CA ALA A 122 14.90 -2.55 2.19
C ALA A 122 16.35 -2.97 1.90
N LYS A 123 17.09 -2.18 1.10
CA LYS A 123 18.49 -2.44 0.71
C LYS A 123 19.39 -2.56 1.94
N HIS A 124 19.23 -1.66 2.91
CA HIS A 124 20.05 -1.66 4.13
C HIS A 124 19.39 -2.35 5.31
N ARG A 125 18.23 -2.98 5.11
CA ARG A 125 17.46 -3.70 6.15
C ARG A 125 17.09 -2.83 7.35
N PHE A 126 16.79 -1.58 7.08
CA PHE A 126 16.26 -0.65 8.05
C PHE A 126 14.81 -1.04 8.39
N ASP A 127 14.48 -1.01 9.68
CA ASP A 127 13.22 -1.53 10.22
C ASP A 127 11.99 -0.67 9.92
N ASN A 128 12.16 0.66 9.83
CA ASN A 128 11.10 1.64 9.68
C ASN A 128 11.42 2.70 8.60
N ALA A 129 10.77 2.57 7.45
CA ALA A 129 10.97 3.49 6.32
C ALA A 129 10.53 4.94 6.61
N ASP A 130 9.44 5.14 7.38
CA ASP A 130 8.96 6.49 7.71
C ASP A 130 9.95 7.23 8.62
N PHE A 131 10.60 6.49 9.54
CA PHE A 131 11.65 7.05 10.38
C PHE A 131 12.91 7.37 9.56
N LEU A 132 13.26 6.53 8.59
CA LEU A 132 14.37 6.81 7.66
C LEU A 132 14.09 8.06 6.81
N GLU A 133 12.85 8.24 6.32
CA GLU A 133 12.43 9.48 5.64
C GLU A 133 12.61 10.70 6.54
N TYR A 134 12.19 10.63 7.80
CA TYR A 134 12.36 11.73 8.75
C TYR A 134 13.84 12.11 8.92
N LEU A 135 14.72 11.12 9.09
CA LEU A 135 16.16 11.37 9.31
C LEU A 135 16.82 11.97 8.07
N ILE A 136 16.53 11.43 6.87
CA ILE A 136 17.06 11.96 5.61
C ILE A 136 16.62 13.41 5.39
N ARG A 137 15.35 13.73 5.69
CA ARG A 137 14.85 15.12 5.61
C ARG A 137 15.48 16.03 6.65
N LYS A 138 15.68 15.55 7.88
CA LYS A 138 16.26 16.30 8.99
C LYS A 138 17.71 16.69 8.69
N ASP A 139 18.49 15.76 8.16
CA ASP A 139 19.92 15.95 7.90
C ASP A 139 20.18 16.49 6.49
N GLY A 140 19.12 16.70 5.69
CA GLY A 140 19.19 17.36 4.39
C GLY A 140 19.93 16.53 3.33
N VAL A 141 19.88 15.20 3.43
CA VAL A 141 20.58 14.30 2.52
C VAL A 141 19.85 14.24 1.17
N ALA A 142 20.58 14.48 0.08
CA ALA A 142 20.04 14.35 -1.27
C ALA A 142 19.93 12.87 -1.63
N ILE A 143 18.70 12.38 -1.81
CA ILE A 143 18.43 10.95 -2.07
C ILE A 143 18.84 10.53 -3.50
N GLU A 144 19.12 11.50 -4.36
CA GLU A 144 19.66 11.32 -5.71
C GLU A 144 21.17 11.09 -5.72
N ASP A 145 21.87 11.45 -4.64
CA ASP A 145 23.32 11.30 -4.51
C ASP A 145 23.65 10.02 -3.74
N GLU A 146 24.06 8.99 -4.48
CA GLU A 146 24.38 7.69 -3.88
C GLU A 146 25.55 7.75 -2.89
N GLU A 147 26.54 8.61 -3.11
CA GLU A 147 27.70 8.73 -2.21
C GLU A 147 27.29 9.38 -0.88
N GLN A 148 26.45 10.41 -0.95
CA GLN A 148 25.91 11.08 0.23
C GLN A 148 25.00 10.14 1.03
N VAL A 149 24.17 9.36 0.33
CA VAL A 149 23.25 8.39 0.94
C VAL A 149 24.01 7.26 1.63
N GLU A 150 25.01 6.65 0.98
CA GLU A 150 25.79 5.57 1.59
C GLU A 150 26.57 6.06 2.82
N SER A 151 27.20 7.24 2.74
CA SER A 151 27.92 7.85 3.87
C SER A 151 26.97 8.09 5.06
N PHE A 152 25.79 8.66 4.79
CA PHE A 152 24.76 8.87 5.80
C PHE A 152 24.28 7.55 6.43
N ILE A 153 24.04 6.52 5.62
CA ILE A 153 23.60 5.21 6.13
C ILE A 153 24.67 4.57 7.01
N ASP A 154 25.95 4.69 6.65
CA ASP A 154 27.04 4.13 7.45
C ASP A 154 27.19 4.85 8.80
N GLU A 155 27.08 6.17 8.82
CA GLU A 155 26.99 6.94 10.09
C GLU A 155 25.74 6.55 10.90
N LEU A 156 24.62 6.29 10.22
CA LEU A 156 23.38 5.89 10.87
C LEU A 156 23.48 4.49 11.49
N LYS A 157 24.20 3.55 10.85
CA LYS A 157 24.49 2.23 11.44
C LYS A 157 25.32 2.34 12.72
N GLN A 158 26.25 3.29 12.78
CA GLN A 158 27.10 3.50 13.96
C GLN A 158 26.32 4.18 15.10
N SER A 159 25.55 5.21 14.78
CA SER A 159 24.81 6.00 15.78
C SER A 159 23.54 5.29 16.29
N ASN A 160 22.85 4.56 15.40
CA ASN A 160 21.55 3.94 15.68
C ASN A 160 21.46 2.50 15.13
N PRO A 161 22.33 1.57 15.58
CA PRO A 161 22.38 0.19 15.07
C PRO A 161 21.07 -0.58 15.30
N LYS A 162 20.29 -0.21 16.33
CA LYS A 162 19.03 -0.87 16.70
C LYS A 162 17.95 -0.90 15.59
N HIS A 163 18.02 0.04 14.65
CA HIS A 163 17.07 0.13 13.54
C HIS A 163 17.48 -0.72 12.33
N PHE A 164 18.68 -1.30 12.35
CA PHE A 164 19.15 -2.18 11.29
C PHE A 164 18.96 -3.64 11.70
N ARG A 165 18.29 -4.42 10.85
CA ARG A 165 18.10 -5.85 11.10
C ARG A 165 19.40 -6.60 10.80
N VAL A 166 20.00 -7.15 11.85
CA VAL A 166 21.14 -8.06 11.73
C VAL A 166 20.64 -9.42 11.24
N GLU A 167 21.27 -9.95 10.20
CA GLU A 167 21.10 -11.36 9.82
C GLU A 167 21.71 -12.23 10.92
N VAL A 168 20.87 -12.70 11.84
CA VAL A 168 21.27 -13.76 12.75
C VAL A 168 21.36 -15.02 11.91
N ARG A 169 22.57 -15.41 11.49
CA ARG A 169 22.79 -16.79 11.05
C ARG A 169 22.37 -17.67 12.22
N SER A 170 21.35 -18.51 12.02
CA SER A 170 20.93 -19.52 12.99
C SER A 170 22.17 -20.32 13.41
N GLY A 171 22.69 -20.01 14.58
CA GLY A 171 23.92 -20.60 15.10
C GLY A 171 23.71 -22.08 15.38
N ALA A 172 24.55 -22.90 14.74
CA ALA A 172 25.10 -24.17 15.22
C ALA A 172 24.40 -24.79 16.45
N GLY A 173 23.37 -25.59 16.20
CA GLY A 173 23.05 -26.70 17.11
C GLY A 173 24.11 -27.78 16.92
N SER A 174 24.92 -28.04 17.94
CA SER A 174 25.83 -29.18 18.02
C SER A 174 25.11 -30.45 17.60
N LYS A 175 25.52 -31.08 16.49
CA LYS A 175 25.10 -32.44 16.15
C LYS A 175 25.74 -33.39 17.16
N ILE A 176 24.96 -33.79 18.15
CA ILE A 176 25.25 -34.93 19.02
C ILE A 176 25.07 -36.19 18.18
N GLY A 177 26.13 -37.02 18.10
CA GLY A 177 26.09 -38.46 17.83
C GLY A 177 25.28 -38.97 16.64
N THR A 178 25.90 -39.00 15.45
CA THR A 178 25.41 -39.72 14.27
C THR A 178 25.64 -41.23 14.36
N HIS A 179 24.82 -41.95 15.13
CA HIS A 179 24.70 -43.41 14.97
C HIS A 179 23.25 -43.85 14.63
N GLU A 180 22.21 -43.16 15.10
CA GLU A 180 20.83 -43.49 14.73
C GLU A 180 20.49 -43.15 13.26
N THR A 181 21.20 -42.20 12.65
CA THR A 181 20.94 -41.78 11.27
C THR A 181 21.44 -42.78 10.23
N GLY A 182 22.47 -43.59 10.53
CA GLY A 182 23.04 -44.53 9.56
C GLY A 182 22.07 -45.66 9.21
N PHE A 183 21.51 -46.30 10.23
CA PHE A 183 20.57 -47.42 10.07
C PHE A 183 19.26 -46.98 9.39
N ALA A 184 18.64 -45.89 9.85
CA ALA A 184 17.37 -45.41 9.30
C ALA A 184 17.47 -44.94 7.84
N THR A 185 18.67 -44.52 7.39
CA THR A 185 18.90 -44.11 6.01
C THR A 185 19.16 -45.33 5.12
N ALA A 186 19.91 -46.33 5.61
CA ALA A 186 20.14 -47.60 4.93
C ALA A 186 18.86 -48.46 4.82
N GLU A 187 17.99 -48.43 5.82
CA GLU A 187 16.67 -49.07 5.81
C GLU A 187 15.76 -48.48 4.72
N LYS A 188 15.77 -47.14 4.56
CA LYS A 188 14.98 -46.45 3.53
C LYS A 188 15.52 -46.62 2.11
N SER A 189 16.83 -46.81 1.95
CA SER A 189 17.47 -47.02 0.64
C SER A 189 17.52 -48.50 0.22
N GLY A 190 17.23 -49.44 1.13
CA GLY A 190 17.34 -50.88 0.87
C GLY A 190 18.78 -51.40 0.82
N ASP A 191 19.73 -50.66 1.41
CA ASP A 191 21.15 -51.03 1.45
C ASP A 191 21.42 -52.00 2.62
N ILE A 192 21.32 -53.30 2.33
CA ILE A 192 21.45 -54.38 3.31
C ILE A 192 22.84 -54.41 3.96
N ALA A 193 23.90 -54.02 3.24
CA ALA A 193 25.25 -53.97 3.80
C ALA A 193 25.37 -52.85 4.85
N GLY A 194 24.81 -51.67 4.56
CA GLY A 194 24.74 -50.55 5.49
C GLY A 194 23.86 -50.81 6.71
N MET A 195 22.82 -51.65 6.58
CA MET A 195 21.99 -52.06 7.72
C MET A 195 22.72 -52.98 8.69
N LEU A 196 23.58 -53.88 8.20
CA LEU A 196 24.35 -54.81 9.04
C LEU A 196 25.51 -54.12 9.76
N GLU A 197 26.18 -53.16 9.12
CA GLU A 197 27.27 -52.38 9.71
C GLU A 197 26.79 -51.44 10.82
N ASN A 198 25.57 -50.92 10.71
CA ASN A 198 24.97 -49.99 11.68
C ASN A 198 23.92 -50.66 12.58
N ALA A 199 23.90 -51.99 12.65
CA ALA A 199 22.94 -52.72 13.48
C ALA A 199 23.22 -52.46 14.98
N PRO A 200 22.18 -52.23 15.80
CA PRO A 200 22.35 -52.06 17.23
C PRO A 200 22.86 -53.36 17.89
N GLU A 201 23.98 -53.28 18.62
CA GLU A 201 24.51 -54.41 19.39
C GLU A 201 23.62 -54.72 20.59
N ILE A 202 23.07 -55.94 20.65
CA ILE A 202 22.37 -56.44 21.83
C ILE A 202 23.42 -56.87 22.85
N ARG A 203 23.62 -56.07 23.91
CA ARG A 203 24.42 -56.49 25.07
C ARG A 203 23.55 -57.38 25.97
N ASN A 204 23.97 -58.65 26.14
CA ASN A 204 23.53 -59.51 27.23
C ASN A 204 24.35 -59.23 28.49
#